data_AF-C1EEJ9-F1
#
_entry.id   AF-C1EEJ9-F1
#
_cell.length_a   1.000
_cell.length_b   1.000
_cell.length_c   1.000
_cell.angle_alpha   90.00
_cell.angle_beta   90.00
_cell.angle_gamma   90.00
#
_symmetry.space_group_name_H-M   'P 1'
#
loop_
_entity.id
_entity.type
_entity.pdbx_description
1 polymer ?
#
loop_
_entity_poly.entity_id
_entity_poly.type
_entity_poly.pdbx_seq_one_letter_code
_entity_poly.pdbx_strand_id
1 'polypeptide(L)'
;MSSSSDFSGPGRELRQPRQTRHFPISRVVVAAPQLVWMMTIVLGMGMHRGSASSDTSSYLPLAWYDGIFIHVGPLLPLIPLGTRAMASFLSGASNMAKDVSASRAGLVYAFAAIIRLSVYFAAGLFGDHAMSDHIFLGSCVFSSAHAEAVAGLAMLARMCVIKSTVFATVSAALVVLQSFCLMGLQCGDSWFTAIYFHTPAETMIALVLGLLACQAITIGMVIIPAASALELAVIALRESRDSRLG
;
A
#
# COMPACT_ATOMS: atom_id res chain seq x y z
N MET A 1 -5.62 -46.97 -59.75
CA MET A 1 -5.18 -46.88 -58.34
C MET A 1 -4.68 -45.47 -58.08
N SER A 2 -5.33 -44.80 -57.13
CA SER A 2 -4.93 -43.62 -56.34
C SER A 2 -4.38 -42.36 -57.03
N SER A 3 -5.27 -41.39 -57.20
CA SER A 3 -4.98 -39.95 -57.17
C SER A 3 -4.92 -39.48 -55.72
N SER A 4 -3.91 -38.70 -55.33
CA SER A 4 -4.00 -37.83 -54.15
C SER A 4 -3.18 -36.57 -54.37
N SER A 5 -3.93 -35.51 -54.63
CA SER A 5 -3.57 -34.10 -54.67
C SER A 5 -2.98 -33.62 -53.34
N ASP A 6 -1.85 -32.93 -53.41
CA ASP A 6 -1.28 -32.13 -52.33
C ASP A 6 -2.22 -30.98 -51.95
N PHE A 7 -2.89 -31.15 -50.82
CA PHE A 7 -3.77 -30.13 -50.25
C PHE A 7 -2.92 -29.09 -49.51
N SER A 8 -2.50 -28.06 -50.23
CA SER A 8 -1.97 -26.82 -49.66
C SER A 8 -3.12 -26.10 -48.94
N GLY A 9 -3.31 -26.38 -47.66
CA GLY A 9 -4.24 -25.64 -46.81
C GLY A 9 -3.77 -24.20 -46.61
N PRO A 10 -4.67 -23.20 -46.61
CA PRO A 10 -4.30 -21.81 -46.39
C PRO A 10 -3.73 -21.69 -44.98
N GLY A 11 -2.55 -21.06 -44.89
CA GLY A 11 -1.91 -20.73 -43.63
C GLY A 11 -2.92 -20.07 -42.70
N ARG A 12 -3.21 -20.73 -41.58
CA ARG A 12 -3.73 -20.04 -40.41
C ARG A 12 -2.68 -19.00 -40.06
N GLU A 13 -2.91 -17.76 -40.46
CA GLU A 13 -2.30 -16.62 -39.80
C GLU A 13 -2.56 -16.81 -38.31
N LEU A 14 -1.51 -17.21 -37.59
CA LEU A 14 -1.44 -17.08 -36.15
C LEU A 14 -1.67 -15.60 -35.90
N ARG A 15 -2.93 -15.25 -35.61
CA ARG A 15 -3.36 -13.92 -35.20
C ARG A 15 -2.39 -13.52 -34.11
N GLN A 16 -1.43 -12.66 -34.45
CA GLN A 16 -0.49 -12.14 -33.46
C GLN A 16 -1.36 -11.60 -32.34
N PRO A 17 -1.16 -12.01 -31.07
CA PRO A 17 -1.93 -11.46 -29.98
C PRO A 17 -1.75 -9.96 -30.07
N ARG A 18 -2.87 -9.26 -30.31
CA ARG A 18 -2.94 -7.81 -30.47
C ARG A 18 -2.09 -7.24 -29.35
N GLN A 19 -0.97 -6.61 -29.70
CA GLN A 19 -0.04 -6.01 -28.74
C GLN A 19 -0.78 -4.82 -28.11
N THR A 20 -1.65 -5.12 -27.15
CA THR A 20 -2.26 -4.12 -26.30
C THR A 20 -1.09 -3.55 -25.51
N ARG A 21 -0.88 -2.23 -25.62
CA ARG A 21 0.03 -1.52 -24.71
C ARG A 21 -0.40 -1.88 -23.29
N HIS A 22 0.30 -2.83 -22.68
CA HIS A 22 0.04 -3.22 -21.31
C HIS A 22 0.57 -2.08 -20.45
N PHE A 23 -0.33 -1.21 -19.98
CA PHE A 23 0.02 -0.23 -18.97
C PHE A 23 0.34 -1.03 -17.70
N PRO A 24 1.59 -1.00 -17.19
CA PRO A 24 1.97 -1.85 -16.07
C PRO A 24 1.27 -1.32 -14.81
N ILE A 25 0.17 -1.99 -14.44
CA ILE A 25 -0.64 -1.65 -13.25
C ILE A 25 0.24 -1.63 -12.01
N SER A 26 1.22 -2.54 -11.95
CA SER A 26 2.20 -2.62 -10.86
C SER A 26 2.94 -1.30 -10.61
N ARG A 27 3.39 -0.60 -11.66
CA ARG A 27 4.11 0.67 -11.51
C ARG A 27 3.21 1.78 -10.98
N VAL A 28 1.99 1.86 -11.49
CA VAL A 28 1.02 2.88 -11.07
C VAL A 28 0.63 2.67 -9.60
N VAL A 29 0.33 1.42 -9.23
CA VAL A 29 -0.10 1.08 -7.88
C VAL A 29 1.03 1.27 -6.87
N VAL A 30 2.30 1.06 -7.24
CA VAL A 30 3.45 1.37 -6.38
C VAL A 30 3.68 2.87 -6.23
N ALA A 31 3.64 3.62 -7.33
CA ALA A 31 4.08 5.02 -7.33
C ALA A 31 2.99 6.00 -6.91
N ALA A 32 1.76 5.85 -7.41
CA ALA A 32 0.71 6.85 -7.25
C ALA A 32 0.37 7.15 -5.77
N PRO A 33 0.19 6.15 -4.89
CA PRO A 33 -0.12 6.44 -3.49
C PRO A 33 1.02 7.16 -2.76
N GLN A 34 2.28 6.80 -3.06
CA GLN A 34 3.45 7.48 -2.48
C GLN A 34 3.50 8.95 -2.92
N LEU A 35 3.28 9.20 -4.22
CA LEU A 35 3.24 10.55 -4.75
C LEU A 35 2.10 11.38 -4.14
N VAL A 36 0.92 10.80 -3.97
CA VAL A 36 -0.22 11.49 -3.34
C VAL A 36 0.12 11.89 -1.90
N TRP A 37 0.69 10.99 -1.11
CA TRP A 37 1.09 11.31 0.27
C TRP A 37 2.19 12.36 0.32
N MET A 38 3.24 12.23 -0.51
CA MET A 38 4.33 13.22 -0.61
C MET A 38 3.81 14.60 -1.04
N MET A 39 2.93 14.66 -2.05
CA MET A 39 2.34 15.91 -2.51
C MET A 39 1.47 16.55 -1.44
N THR A 40 0.74 15.74 -0.66
CA THR A 40 -0.05 16.24 0.47
C THR A 40 0.86 16.97 1.47
N ILE A 41 2.02 16.41 1.82
CA ILE A 41 2.99 17.04 2.72
C ILE A 41 3.60 18.30 2.12
N VAL A 42 4.02 18.24 0.85
CA VAL A 42 4.65 19.38 0.16
C VAL A 42 3.69 20.57 0.02
N LEU A 43 2.44 20.30 -0.35
CA LEU A 43 1.40 21.33 -0.41
C LEU A 43 1.09 21.89 0.99
N GLY A 44 1.08 21.04 2.03
CA GLY A 44 0.95 21.48 3.42
C GLY A 44 2.07 22.43 3.85
N MET A 45 3.33 22.12 3.51
CA MET A 45 4.47 23.02 3.76
C MET A 45 4.32 24.36 3.04
N GLY A 46 3.81 24.36 1.80
CA GLY A 46 3.53 25.59 1.05
C GLY A 46 2.44 26.46 1.69
N MET A 47 1.61 25.88 2.54
CA MET A 47 0.56 26.54 3.31
C MET A 47 0.93 26.78 4.78
N HIS A 48 2.19 26.59 5.16
CA HIS A 48 2.64 26.66 6.56
C HIS A 48 2.23 27.98 7.23
N ARG A 49 1.57 27.89 8.39
CA ARG A 49 1.00 29.04 9.12
C ARG A 49 1.73 29.40 10.42
N GLY A 50 2.86 28.74 10.70
CA GLY A 50 3.58 28.87 11.97
C GLY A 50 3.06 27.90 13.02
N SER A 51 3.86 27.69 14.07
CA SER A 51 3.58 26.73 15.15
C SER A 51 2.31 27.12 15.92
N ALA A 52 1.28 26.30 15.78
CA ALA A 52 0.04 26.35 16.54
C ALA A 52 0.32 26.21 18.04
N SER A 53 -0.29 27.07 18.87
CA SER A 53 -0.30 26.90 20.32
C SER A 53 -1.09 25.63 20.70
N SER A 54 -0.88 25.11 21.91
CA SER A 54 -1.63 23.96 22.46
C SER A 54 -3.15 24.14 22.42
N ASP A 55 -3.64 25.39 22.48
CA ASP A 55 -5.07 25.68 22.37
C ASP A 55 -5.60 25.45 20.95
N THR A 56 -4.76 25.66 19.92
CA THR A 56 -5.17 25.52 18.52
C THR A 56 -5.29 24.05 18.10
N SER A 57 -4.51 23.14 18.69
CA SER A 57 -4.53 21.71 18.36
C SER A 57 -5.87 21.04 18.69
N SER A 58 -6.54 21.49 19.76
CA SER A 58 -7.80 20.92 20.25
C SER A 58 -8.98 21.08 19.28
N TYR A 59 -8.90 22.04 18.35
CA TYR A 59 -9.95 22.31 17.36
C TYR A 59 -9.67 21.72 15.98
N LEU A 60 -8.52 21.04 15.80
CA LEU A 60 -8.18 20.43 14.52
C LEU A 60 -9.03 19.17 14.28
N PRO A 61 -9.53 18.94 13.06
CA PRO A 61 -10.42 17.81 12.75
C PRO A 61 -9.85 16.42 13.07
N LEU A 62 -8.53 16.29 13.18
CA LEU A 62 -7.82 15.03 13.41
C LEU A 62 -7.14 14.96 14.79
N ALA A 63 -7.43 15.86 15.72
CA ALA A 63 -6.86 15.81 17.08
C ALA A 63 -7.19 14.50 17.82
N TRP A 64 -8.36 13.91 17.56
CA TRP A 64 -8.74 12.60 18.11
C TRP A 64 -7.86 11.47 17.58
N TYR A 65 -7.45 11.56 16.31
CA TYR A 65 -6.60 10.57 15.66
C TYR A 65 -5.17 10.69 16.17
N ASP A 66 -4.72 11.93 16.38
CA ASP A 66 -3.40 12.26 16.92
C ASP A 66 -3.11 11.53 18.25
N GLY A 67 -4.05 11.61 19.20
CA GLY A 67 -3.95 10.88 20.46
C GLY A 67 -3.87 9.36 20.30
N ILE A 68 -4.55 8.80 19.30
CA ILE A 68 -4.46 7.35 18.99
C ILE A 68 -3.10 7.05 18.37
N PHE A 69 -2.64 7.87 17.43
CA PHE A 69 -1.42 7.65 16.67
C PHE A 69 -0.17 7.63 17.55
N ILE A 70 -0.10 8.52 18.55
CA ILE A 70 1.02 8.57 19.50
C ILE A 70 1.14 7.27 20.31
N HIS A 71 0.01 6.69 20.74
CA HIS A 71 0.02 5.52 21.63
C HIS A 71 0.03 4.19 20.89
N VAL A 72 -0.72 4.08 19.79
CA VAL A 72 -0.94 2.80 19.08
C VAL A 72 -0.56 2.84 17.61
N GLY A 73 0.05 3.93 17.12
CA GLY A 73 0.47 4.10 15.72
C GLY A 73 1.17 2.88 15.11
N PRO A 74 2.18 2.27 15.77
CA PRO A 74 2.87 1.08 15.25
C PRO A 74 1.96 -0.16 15.11
N LEU A 75 0.86 -0.22 15.86
CA LEU A 75 -0.06 -1.34 15.88
C LEU A 75 -1.18 -1.20 14.83
N LEU A 76 -1.43 0.02 14.32
CA LEU A 76 -2.52 0.27 13.35
C LEU A 76 -2.44 -0.64 12.11
N PRO A 77 -1.26 -0.90 11.50
CA PRO A 77 -1.16 -1.79 10.35
C PRO A 77 -1.43 -3.28 10.66
N LEU A 78 -1.48 -3.68 11.93
CA LEU A 78 -1.78 -5.06 12.31
C LEU A 78 -3.25 -5.43 12.06
N ILE A 79 -4.16 -4.45 12.06
CA ILE A 79 -5.59 -4.66 11.79
C ILE A 79 -5.82 -5.19 10.35
N PRO A 80 -5.37 -4.48 9.29
CA PRO A 80 -5.50 -5.00 7.93
C PRO A 80 -4.67 -6.28 7.72
N LEU A 81 -3.50 -6.38 8.34
CA LEU A 81 -2.66 -7.59 8.26
C LEU A 81 -3.37 -8.82 8.84
N GLY A 82 -3.98 -8.70 10.02
CA GLY A 82 -4.72 -9.77 10.67
C GLY A 82 -5.96 -10.17 9.87
N THR A 83 -6.67 -9.18 9.33
CA THR A 83 -7.82 -9.40 8.44
C THR A 83 -7.40 -10.13 7.16
N ARG A 84 -6.22 -9.81 6.61
CA ARG A 84 -5.68 -10.50 5.44
C ARG A 84 -5.25 -11.93 5.73
N ALA A 85 -4.65 -12.17 6.88
CA ALA A 85 -4.33 -13.53 7.34
C ALA A 85 -5.61 -14.37 7.46
N MET A 86 -6.67 -13.79 8.05
CA MET A 86 -7.99 -14.43 8.14
C MET A 86 -8.60 -14.70 6.76
N ALA A 87 -8.60 -13.73 5.86
CA ALA A 87 -9.11 -13.90 4.50
C ALA A 87 -8.37 -15.01 3.73
N SER A 88 -7.03 -15.09 3.91
CA SER A 88 -6.19 -16.14 3.32
C SER A 88 -6.57 -17.51 3.88
N PHE A 89 -6.76 -17.62 5.19
CA PHE A 89 -7.22 -18.84 5.86
C PHE A 89 -8.59 -19.29 5.36
N LEU A 90 -9.58 -18.39 5.34
CA LEU A 90 -10.95 -18.68 4.92
C LEU A 90 -11.08 -19.07 3.45
N SER A 91 -10.18 -18.61 2.59
CA SER A 91 -10.18 -18.96 1.17
C SER A 91 -9.61 -20.35 0.88
N GLY A 92 -8.99 -21.03 1.86
CA GLY A 92 -8.22 -22.25 1.65
C GLY A 92 -6.95 -22.04 0.82
N ALA A 93 -6.60 -20.80 0.50
CA ALA A 93 -5.47 -20.44 -0.35
C ALA A 93 -4.14 -20.36 0.42
N SER A 94 -3.96 -21.18 1.46
CA SER A 94 -2.78 -21.18 2.35
C SER A 94 -1.45 -21.41 1.61
N ASN A 95 -1.50 -22.00 0.40
CA ASN A 95 -0.34 -22.27 -0.46
C ASN A 95 -0.16 -21.27 -1.61
N MET A 96 -1.05 -20.29 -1.79
CA MET A 96 -1.02 -19.40 -2.96
C MET A 96 -0.23 -18.11 -2.69
N ALA A 97 1.00 -18.10 -3.21
CA ALA A 97 2.00 -17.02 -3.21
C ALA A 97 2.79 -16.84 -1.90
N LYS A 98 3.85 -17.64 -1.75
CA LYS A 98 4.95 -17.40 -0.79
C LYS A 98 5.44 -15.94 -0.82
N ASP A 99 5.36 -15.28 -1.97
CA ASP A 99 5.85 -13.92 -2.19
C ASP A 99 5.01 -12.82 -1.53
N VAL A 100 3.72 -13.06 -1.24
CA VAL A 100 2.78 -12.06 -0.63
C VAL A 100 2.25 -12.54 0.73
N SER A 101 2.98 -13.44 1.40
CA SER A 101 2.57 -13.98 2.69
C SER A 101 2.33 -12.90 3.75
N ALA A 102 1.27 -13.06 4.55
CA ALA A 102 1.00 -12.21 5.71
C ALA A 102 2.12 -12.27 6.74
N SER A 103 2.72 -13.45 6.97
CA SER A 103 3.84 -13.59 7.91
C SER A 103 5.07 -12.80 7.48
N ARG A 104 5.41 -12.84 6.17
CA ARG A 104 6.52 -12.07 5.61
C ARG A 104 6.28 -10.57 5.75
N ALA A 105 5.08 -10.10 5.41
CA ALA A 105 4.72 -8.70 5.57
C ALA A 105 4.81 -8.26 7.04
N GLY A 106 4.30 -9.09 7.97
CA GLY A 106 4.40 -8.83 9.41
C GLY A 106 5.84 -8.68 9.91
N LEU A 107 6.78 -9.51 9.42
CA LEU A 107 8.21 -9.37 9.75
C LEU A 107 8.79 -8.06 9.22
N VAL A 108 8.43 -7.66 8.00
CA VAL A 108 8.88 -6.38 7.43
C VAL A 108 8.31 -5.20 8.21
N TYR A 109 7.03 -5.25 8.59
CA TYR A 109 6.41 -4.19 9.40
C TYR A 109 7.02 -4.11 10.80
N ALA A 110 7.32 -5.25 11.43
CA ALA A 110 8.03 -5.29 12.70
C ALA A 110 9.44 -4.67 12.58
N PHE A 111 10.18 -5.01 11.52
CA PHE A 111 11.49 -4.41 11.26
C PHE A 111 11.40 -2.90 11.01
N ALA A 112 10.44 -2.44 10.20
CA ALA A 112 10.19 -1.03 9.97
C ALA A 112 9.78 -0.30 11.27
N ALA A 113 9.00 -0.94 12.14
CA ALA A 113 8.63 -0.42 13.45
C ALA A 113 9.83 -0.29 14.41
N ILE A 114 10.77 -1.25 14.36
CA ILE A 114 12.03 -1.16 15.13
C ILE A 114 12.88 0.01 14.63
N ILE A 115 13.03 0.17 13.32
CA ILE A 115 13.74 1.33 12.74
C ILE A 115 13.06 2.63 13.17
N ARG A 116 11.73 2.69 13.05
CA ARG A 116 10.91 3.83 13.48
C ARG A 116 11.21 4.20 14.93
N LEU A 117 11.15 3.24 15.86
CA LEU A 117 11.45 3.47 17.28
C LEU A 117 12.91 3.91 17.50
N SER A 118 13.86 3.27 16.82
CA SER A 118 15.28 3.58 16.97
C SER A 118 15.60 5.01 16.53
N VAL A 119 15.05 5.44 15.39
CA VAL A 119 15.22 6.81 14.88
C VAL A 119 14.49 7.81 15.77
N TYR A 120 13.29 7.49 16.26
CA TYR A 120 12.56 8.35 17.19
C TYR A 120 13.34 8.60 18.49
N PHE A 121 13.87 7.54 19.11
CA PHE A 121 14.70 7.68 20.31
C PHE A 121 16.02 8.41 20.04
N ALA A 122 16.65 8.17 18.88
CA ALA A 122 17.86 8.89 18.49
C ALA A 122 17.58 10.39 18.25
N ALA A 123 16.47 10.73 17.60
CA ALA A 123 16.06 12.12 17.37
C ALA A 123 15.81 12.87 18.69
N GLY A 124 15.24 12.20 19.69
CA GLY A 124 15.09 12.76 21.05
C GLY A 124 16.41 13.16 21.72
N LEU A 125 17.55 12.60 21.31
CA LEU A 125 18.88 13.01 21.79
C LEU A 125 19.36 14.32 21.15
N PHE A 126 18.81 14.71 19.99
CA PHE A 126 19.18 15.91 19.23
C PHE A 126 18.24 17.11 19.48
N GLY A 127 17.19 16.93 20.31
CA GLY A 127 16.25 17.97 20.75
C GLY A 127 14.90 17.95 20.02
N ASP A 128 13.87 18.53 20.67
CA ASP A 128 12.45 18.47 20.26
C ASP A 128 12.13 19.13 18.90
N HIS A 129 13.06 19.89 18.33
CA HIS A 129 12.91 20.57 17.03
C HIS A 129 13.76 19.96 15.90
N ALA A 130 14.36 18.79 16.11
CA ALA A 130 15.26 18.22 15.11
C ALA A 130 14.53 17.71 13.85
N MET A 131 13.28 17.22 13.99
CA MET A 131 12.53 16.60 12.91
C MET A 131 11.04 16.49 13.27
N SER A 132 10.15 16.57 12.27
CA SER A 132 8.74 16.22 12.48
C SER A 132 8.58 14.72 12.75
N ASP A 133 8.25 14.39 13.99
CA ASP A 133 7.99 13.03 14.44
C ASP A 133 6.72 12.48 13.77
N HIS A 134 5.60 13.22 13.73
CA HIS A 134 4.36 12.75 13.10
C HIS A 134 4.53 12.34 11.62
N ILE A 135 5.28 13.12 10.84
CA ILE A 135 5.53 12.80 9.42
C ILE A 135 6.46 11.60 9.27
N PHE A 136 7.53 11.55 10.07
CA PHE A 136 8.47 10.42 10.06
C PHE A 136 7.80 9.12 10.51
N LEU A 137 7.16 9.14 11.68
CA LEU A 137 6.42 8.03 12.25
C LEU A 137 5.29 7.59 11.28
N GLY A 138 4.63 8.56 10.65
CA GLY A 138 3.54 8.38 9.71
C GLY A 138 3.95 7.63 8.46
N SER A 139 5.17 7.83 7.99
CA SER A 139 5.72 7.14 6.82
C SER A 139 5.68 5.61 6.94
N CYS A 140 5.92 5.08 8.15
CA CYS A 140 5.88 3.65 8.45
C CYS A 140 4.45 3.10 8.41
N VAL A 141 3.48 3.84 8.96
CA VAL A 141 2.07 3.45 8.97
C VAL A 141 1.49 3.53 7.56
N PHE A 142 1.77 4.62 6.84
CA PHE A 142 1.34 4.82 5.46
C PHE A 142 1.84 3.70 4.54
N SER A 143 3.14 3.38 4.59
CA SER A 143 3.72 2.35 3.72
C SER A 143 3.20 0.95 4.05
N SER A 144 2.98 0.63 5.33
CA SER A 144 2.40 -0.65 5.73
C SER A 144 0.94 -0.77 5.29
N ALA A 145 0.14 0.28 5.50
CA ALA A 145 -1.25 0.33 5.02
C ALA A 145 -1.31 0.25 3.48
N HIS A 146 -0.43 0.95 2.78
CA HIS A 146 -0.32 0.86 1.33
C HIS A 146 0.01 -0.58 0.88
N ALA A 147 0.99 -1.24 1.50
CA ALA A 147 1.29 -2.63 1.21
C ALA A 147 0.09 -3.56 1.39
N GLU A 148 -0.68 -3.37 2.47
CA GLU A 148 -1.90 -4.14 2.73
C GLU A 148 -3.03 -3.82 1.74
N ALA A 149 -3.18 -2.57 1.29
CA ALA A 149 -4.15 -2.22 0.25
C ALA A 149 -3.86 -2.97 -1.06
N VAL A 150 -2.60 -2.99 -1.48
CA VAL A 150 -2.18 -3.67 -2.72
C VAL A 150 -2.33 -5.19 -2.59
N ALA A 151 -1.88 -5.76 -1.46
CA ALA A 151 -2.03 -7.18 -1.19
C ALA A 151 -3.51 -7.59 -1.10
N GLY A 152 -4.35 -6.78 -0.47
CA GLY A 152 -5.80 -6.96 -0.38
C GLY A 152 -6.48 -6.93 -1.74
N LEU A 153 -6.10 -5.99 -2.62
CA LEU A 153 -6.59 -5.92 -4.00
C LEU A 153 -6.17 -7.16 -4.81
N ALA A 154 -4.92 -7.60 -4.67
CA ALA A 154 -4.43 -8.80 -5.34
C ALA A 154 -5.24 -10.04 -4.92
N MET A 155 -5.48 -10.16 -3.61
CA MET A 155 -6.25 -11.25 -3.02
C MET A 155 -7.71 -11.22 -3.47
N LEU A 156 -8.35 -10.05 -3.48
CA LEU A 156 -9.73 -9.88 -3.93
C LEU A 156 -9.88 -10.27 -5.42
N ALA A 157 -8.98 -9.78 -6.29
CA ALA A 157 -8.99 -10.14 -7.71
C ALA A 157 -8.87 -11.65 -7.92
N ARG A 158 -7.99 -12.32 -7.16
CA ARG A 158 -7.86 -13.78 -7.21
C ARG A 158 -9.10 -14.51 -6.71
N MET A 159 -9.70 -14.05 -5.61
CA MET A 159 -10.93 -14.63 -5.06
C MET A 159 -12.09 -14.60 -6.07
N CYS A 160 -12.17 -13.54 -6.89
CA CYS A 160 -13.12 -13.46 -8.00
C CYS A 160 -12.85 -14.52 -9.09
N VAL A 161 -11.58 -14.82 -9.40
CA VAL A 161 -11.20 -15.85 -10.37
C VAL A 161 -11.58 -17.24 -9.89
N ILE A 162 -11.17 -17.59 -8.66
CA ILE A 162 -11.39 -18.93 -8.08
C ILE A 162 -12.81 -19.14 -7.55
N LYS A 163 -13.66 -18.10 -7.60
CA LYS A 163 -15.02 -18.09 -7.03
C LYS A 163 -15.01 -18.54 -5.57
N SER A 164 -14.17 -17.90 -4.77
CA SER A 164 -14.02 -18.21 -3.34
C SER A 164 -15.31 -17.94 -2.57
N THR A 165 -15.32 -18.29 -1.28
CA THR A 165 -16.47 -18.06 -0.41
C THR A 165 -16.77 -16.57 -0.26
N VAL A 166 -18.04 -16.25 -0.03
CA VAL A 166 -18.48 -14.87 0.23
C VAL A 166 -17.72 -14.28 1.42
N PHE A 167 -17.54 -15.07 2.49
CA PHE A 167 -16.79 -14.64 3.68
C PHE A 167 -15.34 -14.27 3.35
N ALA A 168 -14.61 -15.11 2.60
CA ALA A 168 -13.25 -14.81 2.19
C ALA A 168 -13.16 -13.51 1.36
N THR A 169 -14.11 -13.33 0.44
CA THR A 169 -14.20 -12.14 -0.43
C THR A 169 -14.49 -10.87 0.37
N VAL A 170 -15.44 -10.92 1.31
CA VAL A 170 -15.77 -9.81 2.20
C VAL A 170 -14.57 -9.45 3.08
N SER A 171 -13.88 -10.45 3.64
CA SER A 171 -12.66 -10.20 4.41
C SER A 171 -11.57 -9.53 3.57
N ALA A 172 -11.37 -9.94 2.31
CA ALA A 172 -10.43 -9.27 1.41
C ALA A 172 -10.82 -7.81 1.12
N ALA A 173 -12.10 -7.54 0.89
CA ALA A 173 -12.60 -6.19 0.71
C ALA A 173 -12.38 -5.31 1.95
N LEU A 174 -12.56 -5.88 3.16
CA LEU A 174 -12.29 -5.19 4.41
C LEU A 174 -10.81 -4.80 4.57
N VAL A 175 -9.86 -5.66 4.15
CA VAL A 175 -8.42 -5.31 4.14
C VAL A 175 -8.19 -4.05 3.32
N VAL A 176 -8.75 -4.01 2.11
CA VAL A 176 -8.62 -2.87 1.19
C VAL A 176 -9.21 -1.60 1.82
N LEU A 177 -10.43 -1.70 2.38
CA LEU A 177 -11.10 -0.57 3.02
C LEU A 177 -10.32 -0.03 4.23
N GLN A 178 -9.94 -0.91 5.16
CA GLN A 178 -9.16 -0.55 6.35
C GLN A 178 -7.85 0.14 5.97
N SER A 179 -7.16 -0.41 4.96
CA SER A 179 -5.90 0.11 4.47
C SER A 179 -6.05 1.50 3.85
N PHE A 180 -7.08 1.72 3.02
CA PHE A 180 -7.35 3.05 2.46
C PHE A 180 -7.77 4.07 3.52
N CYS A 181 -8.54 3.67 4.52
CA CYS A 181 -8.88 4.54 5.65
C CYS A 181 -7.61 4.96 6.40
N LEU A 182 -6.70 4.03 6.71
CA LEU A 182 -5.43 4.34 7.36
C LEU A 182 -4.55 5.26 6.51
N MET A 183 -4.47 5.02 5.20
CA MET A 183 -3.74 5.90 4.28
C MET A 183 -4.33 7.31 4.24
N GLY A 184 -5.66 7.43 4.21
CA GLY A 184 -6.35 8.72 4.22
C GLY A 184 -6.15 9.47 5.53
N LEU A 185 -6.24 8.78 6.67
CA LEU A 185 -5.92 9.34 7.99
C LEU A 185 -4.49 9.85 8.03
N GLN A 186 -3.53 9.09 7.50
CA GLN A 186 -2.13 9.51 7.50
C GLN A 186 -1.84 10.67 6.54
N CYS A 187 -2.56 10.77 5.41
CA CYS A 187 -2.52 11.96 4.57
C CYS A 187 -3.05 13.19 5.31
N GLY A 188 -4.19 13.06 5.99
CA GLY A 188 -4.78 14.16 6.74
C GLY A 188 -3.92 14.61 7.93
N ASP A 189 -3.40 13.65 8.69
CA ASP A 189 -2.48 13.89 9.80
C ASP A 189 -1.25 14.66 9.32
N SER A 190 -0.52 14.11 8.34
CA SER A 190 0.69 14.74 7.81
C SER A 190 0.43 16.10 7.13
N TRP A 191 -0.77 16.32 6.57
CA TRP A 191 -1.20 17.63 6.07
C TRP A 191 -1.27 18.67 7.19
N PHE A 192 -1.98 18.36 8.27
CA PHE A 192 -2.11 19.29 9.40
C PHE A 192 -0.78 19.47 10.14
N THR A 193 0.02 18.41 10.29
CA THR A 193 1.38 18.49 10.82
C THR A 193 2.24 19.50 10.06
N ALA A 194 2.26 19.41 8.73
CA ALA A 194 3.07 20.29 7.88
C ALA A 194 2.62 21.75 7.92
N ILE A 195 1.31 22.00 8.07
CA ILE A 195 0.78 23.37 8.13
C ILE A 195 1.05 24.03 9.48
N TYR A 196 0.86 23.30 10.58
CA TYR A 196 0.67 23.91 11.89
C TYR A 196 1.74 23.59 12.94
N PHE A 197 2.56 22.56 12.77
CA PHE A 197 3.36 22.05 13.90
C PHE A 197 4.87 22.19 13.69
N HIS A 198 5.35 21.89 12.50
CA HIS A 198 6.79 21.90 12.20
C HIS A 198 7.15 22.86 11.08
N THR A 199 8.38 23.37 11.13
CA THR A 199 8.90 24.20 10.03
C THR A 199 9.03 23.36 8.74
N PRO A 200 8.93 23.98 7.55
CA PRO A 200 9.10 23.25 6.29
C PRO A 200 10.44 22.48 6.19
N ALA A 201 11.50 22.98 6.83
CA ALA A 201 12.79 22.29 6.87
C ALA A 201 12.71 20.98 7.68
N GLU A 202 12.16 21.03 8.90
CA GLU A 202 11.94 19.85 9.75
C GLU A 202 11.02 18.83 9.08
N THR A 203 9.96 19.31 8.42
CA THR A 203 9.04 18.46 7.65
C THR A 203 9.74 17.79 6.47
N MET A 204 10.59 18.51 5.72
CA MET A 204 11.32 17.94 4.60
C MET A 204 12.33 16.87 5.05
N ILE A 205 13.05 17.12 6.15
CA ILE A 205 13.97 16.14 6.75
C ILE A 205 13.20 14.88 7.15
N ALA A 206 12.05 15.04 7.83
CA ALA A 206 11.20 13.93 8.23
C ALA A 206 10.69 13.11 7.03
N LEU A 207 10.28 13.80 5.97
CA LEU A 207 9.79 13.18 4.74
C LEU A 207 10.88 12.32 4.08
N VAL A 208 12.07 12.89 3.88
CA VAL A 208 13.20 12.19 3.25
C VAL A 208 13.67 11.03 4.11
N LEU A 209 13.81 11.23 5.42
CA LEU A 209 14.24 10.18 6.33
C LEU A 209 13.20 9.07 6.41
N GLY A 210 11.91 9.41 6.48
CA GLY A 210 10.82 8.43 6.47
C GLY A 210 10.79 7.59 5.18
N LEU A 211 11.00 8.25 4.03
CA LEU A 211 11.12 7.56 2.75
C LEU A 211 12.27 6.55 2.75
N LEU A 212 13.47 6.97 3.16
CA LEU A 212 14.67 6.14 3.10
C LEU A 212 14.70 5.05 4.18
N ALA A 213 14.34 5.38 5.42
CA ALA A 213 14.47 4.49 6.56
C ALA A 213 13.29 3.51 6.70
N CYS A 214 12.06 3.95 6.37
CA CYS A 214 10.86 3.13 6.56
C CYS A 214 10.26 2.68 5.23
N GLN A 215 9.98 3.61 4.32
CA GLN A 215 9.19 3.29 3.13
C GLN A 215 9.97 2.46 2.10
N ALA A 216 11.27 2.73 1.89
CA ALA A 216 12.07 2.02 0.91
C ALA A 216 12.08 0.50 1.14
N ILE A 217 12.21 0.08 2.40
CA ILE A 217 12.18 -1.33 2.78
C ILE A 217 10.81 -1.94 2.49
N THR A 218 9.73 -1.30 2.95
CA THR A 218 8.36 -1.79 2.73
C THR A 218 7.99 -1.83 1.24
N ILE A 219 8.43 -0.83 0.47
CA ILE A 219 8.25 -0.77 -0.98
C ILE A 219 8.95 -1.95 -1.66
N GLY A 220 10.24 -2.12 -1.39
CA GLY A 220 11.05 -3.17 -2.01
C GLY A 220 10.60 -4.58 -1.62
N MET A 221 10.29 -4.78 -0.35
CA MET A 221 10.09 -6.12 0.22
C MET A 221 8.64 -6.59 0.24
N VAL A 222 7.66 -5.67 0.14
CA VAL A 222 6.23 -6.01 0.25
C VAL A 222 5.41 -5.41 -0.88
N ILE A 223 5.48 -4.10 -1.13
CA ILE A 223 4.61 -3.43 -2.12
C ILE A 223 4.91 -3.89 -3.54
N ILE A 224 6.18 -3.93 -3.96
CA ILE A 224 6.54 -4.38 -5.32
C ILE A 224 6.13 -5.84 -5.58
N PRO A 225 6.42 -6.81 -4.69
CA PRO A 225 5.89 -8.17 -4.81
C PRO A 225 4.36 -8.24 -4.87
N ALA A 226 3.67 -7.50 -3.99
CA ALA A 226 2.20 -7.46 -3.98
C ALA A 226 1.63 -6.86 -5.27
N ALA A 227 2.25 -5.80 -5.79
CA ALA A 227 1.84 -5.14 -7.03
C ALA A 227 2.03 -6.05 -8.25
N SER A 228 3.12 -6.83 -8.28
CA SER A 228 3.35 -7.86 -9.29
C SER A 228 2.28 -8.96 -9.21
N ALA A 229 1.93 -9.39 -8.00
CA ALA A 229 0.89 -10.38 -7.78
C ALA A 229 -0.52 -9.87 -8.16
N LEU A 230 -0.79 -8.59 -7.96
CA LEU A 230 -2.01 -7.91 -8.40
C LEU A 230 -2.09 -7.87 -9.93
N GLU A 231 -1.02 -7.49 -10.61
CA GLU A 231 -1.00 -7.43 -12.07
C GLU A 231 -1.32 -8.81 -12.69
N LEU A 232 -0.69 -9.86 -12.19
CA LEU A 232 -0.99 -11.25 -12.60
C LEU A 232 -2.44 -11.64 -12.31
N ALA A 233 -2.97 -11.26 -11.14
CA ALA A 233 -4.36 -11.56 -10.77
C ALA A 233 -5.37 -10.86 -11.68
N VAL A 234 -5.09 -9.61 -12.07
CA VAL A 234 -5.93 -8.83 -12.98
C VAL A 234 -5.91 -9.41 -14.40
N ILE A 235 -4.75 -9.87 -14.88
CA ILE A 235 -4.64 -10.57 -16.18
C ILE A 235 -5.49 -11.83 -16.16
N ALA A 236 -5.32 -12.69 -15.14
CA ALA A 236 -6.11 -13.91 -15.00
C ALA A 236 -7.62 -13.63 -14.88
N LEU A 237 -8.00 -12.54 -14.20
CA LEU A 237 -9.39 -12.13 -14.09
C LEU A 237 -9.98 -11.73 -15.44
N ARG A 238 -9.22 -11.00 -16.27
CA ARG A 238 -9.64 -10.63 -17.63
C ARG A 238 -9.84 -11.87 -18.50
N GLU A 239 -8.86 -12.78 -18.52
CA GLU A 239 -8.93 -14.02 -19.28
C GLU A 239 -10.12 -14.91 -18.86
N SER A 240 -10.38 -15.00 -17.56
CA SER A 240 -11.52 -15.76 -17.02
C SER A 240 -12.88 -15.18 -17.39
N ARG A 241 -12.94 -13.87 -17.68
CA ARG A 241 -14.15 -13.17 -18.11
C ARG A 241 -14.38 -13.37 -19.60
N ASP A 242 -13.33 -13.19 -20.40
CA ASP A 242 -13.41 -13.32 -21.85
C ASP A 242 -13.76 -14.76 -22.26
N SER A 243 -13.27 -15.76 -21.53
CA SER A 243 -13.63 -17.18 -21.72
C SER A 243 -15.09 -17.53 -21.42
N ARG A 244 -15.86 -16.64 -20.75
CA ARG A 244 -17.30 -16.85 -20.50
C ARG A 244 -18.20 -16.22 -21.56
N LEU A 245 -17.64 -15.40 -22.43
CA LEU A 245 -18.37 -14.60 -23.43
C LEU A 245 -18.20 -15.13 -24.86
N GLY A 246 -17.28 -16.08 -25.08
CA GLY A 246 -17.11 -16.82 -26.34
C GLY A 246 -17.68 -18.22 -26.24
#